data_AF-A0A954D024-F1
#
_entry.id   AF-A0A954D024-F1
#
_cell.length_a   1.000
_cell.length_b   1.000
_cell.length_c   1.000
_cell.angle_alpha   90.00
_cell.angle_beta   90.00
_cell.angle_gamma   90.00
#
_symmetry.space_group_name_H-M   'P 1'
#
loop_
_entity.id
_entity.type
_entity.pdbx_description
1 polymer ?
#
loop_
_entity_poly.entity_id
_entity_poly.type
_entity_poly.pdbx_seq_one_letter_code
_entity_poly.pdbx_strand_id
1 'polypeptide(L)'
;MTELLAEVRNCRACTDLPLGPRPVLRASATARVLIVGQAPGTRVHASGVPWDDPSGDRLRCWLALDRAAFYDQQRIAIIPMGLCYPGRGPSGDLPPRRACAELWFARLLEALPCIEVTVLAGQYAQAHYLGSARRRSLTETVRAFRDYAPRFFPTPHPSPRNTLWLRRNPWFEADVVPVVRAAVHRAIGTDPHPGRGHAATRDSTAGGDPTRS
;
A
#
# COMPACT_ATOMS: atom_id res chain seq x y z
N MET A 1 -3.90 -13.31 -16.79
CA MET A 1 -4.16 -12.19 -15.84
C MET A 1 -5.54 -11.57 -16.06
N THR A 2 -5.84 -11.04 -17.25
CA THR A 2 -7.11 -10.33 -17.51
C THR A 2 -8.35 -11.15 -17.17
N GLU A 3 -8.42 -12.40 -17.64
CA GLU A 3 -9.54 -13.33 -17.35
C GLU A 3 -9.68 -13.61 -15.85
N LEU A 4 -8.58 -13.94 -15.17
CA LEU A 4 -8.57 -14.14 -13.71
C LEU A 4 -9.11 -12.92 -12.95
N LEU A 5 -8.71 -11.70 -13.32
CA LEU A 5 -9.24 -10.49 -12.67
C LEU A 5 -10.74 -10.29 -12.95
N ALA A 6 -11.23 -10.69 -14.12
CA ALA A 6 -12.66 -10.68 -14.42
C ALA A 6 -13.43 -11.70 -13.57
N GLU A 7 -12.91 -12.93 -13.43
CA GLU A 7 -13.48 -13.94 -12.52
C GLU A 7 -13.56 -13.44 -11.08
N VAL A 8 -12.46 -12.88 -10.58
CA VAL A 8 -12.39 -12.35 -9.21
C VAL A 8 -13.42 -11.24 -9.01
N ARG A 9 -13.54 -10.29 -9.95
CA ARG A 9 -14.53 -9.18 -9.87
C ARG A 9 -15.98 -9.68 -9.96
N ASN A 10 -16.20 -10.81 -10.63
CA ASN A 10 -17.50 -11.45 -10.73
C ASN A 10 -17.80 -12.43 -9.58
N CYS A 11 -16.88 -12.62 -8.63
CA CYS A 11 -17.12 -13.46 -7.47
C CYS A 11 -18.37 -13.00 -6.68
N ARG A 12 -19.22 -13.96 -6.32
CA ARG A 12 -20.42 -13.77 -5.49
C ARG A 12 -20.47 -14.67 -4.26
N ALA A 13 -19.36 -15.30 -3.89
CA ALA A 13 -19.30 -16.30 -2.81
C ALA A 13 -19.72 -15.77 -1.43
N CYS A 14 -19.51 -14.48 -1.15
CA CYS A 14 -19.88 -13.87 0.14
C CYS A 14 -21.26 -13.18 0.03
N THR A 15 -22.33 -13.96 0.01
CA THR A 15 -23.72 -13.49 -0.17
C THR A 15 -24.29 -12.78 1.05
N ASP A 16 -23.72 -13.02 2.24
CA ASP A 16 -24.15 -12.52 3.54
C ASP A 16 -23.48 -11.20 3.96
N LEU A 17 -22.76 -10.54 3.04
CA LEU A 17 -22.13 -9.25 3.32
C LEU A 17 -23.16 -8.13 3.39
N PRO A 18 -23.01 -7.17 4.31
CA PRO A 18 -24.02 -6.13 4.55
C PRO A 18 -24.24 -5.18 3.37
N LEU A 19 -23.25 -5.02 2.50
CA LEU A 19 -23.35 -4.23 1.26
C LEU A 19 -23.21 -5.12 0.01
N GLY A 20 -23.34 -6.44 0.17
CA GLY A 20 -23.13 -7.42 -0.89
C GLY A 20 -21.67 -7.57 -1.34
N PRO A 21 -21.40 -8.59 -2.17
CA PRO A 21 -20.07 -8.84 -2.71
C PRO A 21 -19.70 -7.80 -3.77
N ARG A 22 -18.59 -7.10 -3.51
CA ARG A 22 -17.92 -6.23 -4.48
C ARG A 22 -16.41 -6.38 -4.35
N PRO A 23 -15.81 -7.36 -5.05
CA PRO A 23 -14.38 -7.60 -5.00
C PRO A 23 -13.59 -6.40 -5.55
N VAL A 24 -12.72 -5.81 -4.73
CA VAL A 24 -11.90 -4.63 -5.07
C VAL A 24 -10.42 -4.99 -5.01
N LEU A 25 -9.79 -4.97 -6.18
CA LEU A 25 -8.36 -5.21 -6.38
C LEU A 25 -7.87 -4.59 -7.70
N ARG A 26 -6.56 -4.39 -7.79
CA ARG A 26 -5.87 -3.90 -8.98
C ARG A 26 -4.56 -4.66 -9.15
N ALA A 27 -4.26 -5.13 -10.36
CA ALA A 27 -3.06 -5.93 -10.60
C ALA A 27 -2.74 -5.99 -12.10
N SER A 28 -1.46 -6.21 -12.40
CA SER A 28 -0.96 -6.60 -13.72
C SER A 28 0.12 -7.66 -13.53
N ALA A 29 0.31 -8.55 -14.51
CA ALA A 29 1.38 -9.55 -14.48
C ALA A 29 2.79 -8.92 -14.46
N THR A 30 2.90 -7.68 -14.91
CA THR A 30 4.13 -6.87 -14.97
C THR A 30 4.43 -6.11 -13.68
N ALA A 31 3.49 -6.06 -12.73
CA ALA A 31 3.70 -5.34 -11.48
C ALA A 31 4.93 -5.88 -10.74
N ARG A 32 5.73 -4.96 -10.18
CA ARG A 32 6.95 -5.27 -9.43
C ARG A 32 6.78 -5.05 -7.92
N VAL A 33 5.75 -4.28 -7.53
CA VAL A 33 5.39 -4.05 -6.13
C VAL A 33 4.00 -4.61 -5.86
N LEU A 34 3.85 -5.33 -4.75
CA LEU A 34 2.56 -5.77 -4.23
C LEU A 34 2.25 -5.06 -2.90
N ILE A 35 1.10 -4.40 -2.82
CA ILE A 35 0.57 -3.83 -1.58
C ILE A 35 -0.57 -4.70 -1.08
N VAL A 36 -0.42 -5.25 0.13
CA VAL A 36 -1.40 -6.13 0.76
C VAL A 36 -2.00 -5.44 1.99
N GLY A 37 -3.26 -5.05 1.89
CA GLY A 37 -4.05 -4.49 2.99
C GLY A 37 -4.97 -5.53 3.65
N GLN A 38 -5.86 -5.07 4.53
CA GLN A 38 -6.85 -5.92 5.20
C GLN A 38 -8.02 -6.26 4.28
N ALA A 39 -8.97 -5.34 4.16
CA ALA A 39 -10.16 -5.43 3.30
C ALA A 39 -10.65 -4.01 2.97
N PRO A 40 -11.45 -3.83 1.91
CA PRO A 40 -12.12 -2.57 1.63
C PRO A 40 -12.94 -2.07 2.82
N GLY A 41 -12.85 -0.77 3.12
CA GLY A 41 -13.86 -0.07 3.93
C GLY A 41 -15.06 0.39 3.09
N THR A 42 -16.02 1.08 3.69
CA THR A 42 -17.25 1.54 3.00
C THR A 42 -16.98 2.48 1.83
N ARG A 43 -15.99 3.39 1.95
CA ARG A 43 -15.60 4.30 0.85
C ARG A 43 -15.03 3.55 -0.34
N VAL A 44 -14.12 2.61 -0.08
CA VAL A 44 -13.51 1.75 -1.11
C VAL A 44 -14.55 0.82 -1.74
N HIS A 45 -15.49 0.31 -0.96
CA HIS A 45 -16.62 -0.45 -1.50
C HIS A 45 -17.45 0.40 -2.46
N ALA A 46 -17.80 1.64 -2.09
CA ALA A 46 -18.57 2.52 -2.96
C ALA A 46 -17.80 2.91 -4.24
N SER A 47 -16.52 3.32 -4.12
CA SER A 47 -15.73 3.78 -5.26
C SER A 47 -15.21 2.64 -6.14
N GLY A 48 -15.01 1.44 -5.58
CA GLY A 48 -14.35 0.33 -6.27
C GLY A 48 -12.84 0.54 -6.48
N VAL A 49 -12.25 1.57 -5.86
CA VAL A 49 -10.83 1.90 -5.99
C VAL A 49 -10.11 1.56 -4.68
N PRO A 50 -9.17 0.59 -4.66
CA PRO A 50 -8.42 0.25 -3.45
C PRO A 50 -7.72 1.47 -2.86
N TRP A 51 -7.66 1.62 -1.53
CA TRP A 51 -6.96 2.74 -0.87
C TRP A 51 -7.42 4.15 -1.32
N ASP A 52 -8.67 4.28 -1.79
CA ASP A 52 -9.28 5.57 -2.12
C ASP A 52 -9.98 6.16 -0.88
N ASP A 53 -9.19 6.28 0.19
CA ASP A 53 -9.62 6.72 1.51
C ASP A 53 -8.45 7.35 2.29
N PRO A 54 -8.68 7.93 3.48
CA PRO A 54 -7.61 8.55 4.29
C PRO A 54 -6.46 7.62 4.69
N SER A 55 -6.72 6.31 4.78
CA SER A 55 -5.64 5.34 5.05
C SER A 55 -4.73 5.21 3.84
N GLY A 56 -5.31 5.28 2.63
CA GLY A 56 -4.56 5.33 1.38
C GLY A 56 -3.76 6.62 1.19
N ASP A 57 -4.29 7.77 1.62
CA ASP A 57 -3.54 9.04 1.61
C ASP A 57 -2.28 8.94 2.47
N ARG A 58 -2.41 8.37 3.68
CA ARG A 58 -1.26 8.14 4.56
C ARG A 58 -0.28 7.13 3.97
N LEU A 59 -0.75 6.04 3.35
CA LEU A 59 0.13 5.08 2.69
C LEU A 59 0.93 5.71 1.55
N ARG A 60 0.27 6.51 0.70
CA ARG A 60 0.92 7.28 -0.37
C ARG A 60 1.96 8.24 0.18
N CYS A 61 1.66 8.91 1.30
CA CYS A 61 2.61 9.78 1.98
C CYS A 61 3.86 9.00 2.47
N TRP A 62 3.66 7.85 3.13
CA TRP A 62 4.79 7.00 3.55
C TRP A 62 5.65 6.57 2.35
N LEU A 63 5.01 6.10 1.27
CA LEU A 63 5.70 5.64 0.07
C LEU A 63 6.21 6.79 -0.83
N ALA A 64 5.88 8.04 -0.52
CA ALA A 64 6.14 9.21 -1.37
C ALA A 64 5.74 8.97 -2.83
N LEU A 65 4.51 8.50 -3.03
CA LEU A 65 3.92 8.30 -4.36
C LEU A 65 2.73 9.23 -4.55
N ASP A 66 2.68 9.88 -5.71
CA ASP A 66 1.45 10.55 -6.14
C ASP A 66 0.36 9.52 -6.50
N ARG A 67 -0.84 10.02 -6.80
CA ARG A 67 -1.97 9.16 -7.15
C ARG A 67 -1.73 8.39 -8.45
N ALA A 68 -1.07 8.98 -9.44
CA ALA A 68 -0.84 8.36 -10.74
C ALA A 68 0.13 7.17 -10.62
N ALA A 69 1.27 7.36 -9.95
CA ALA A 69 2.23 6.31 -9.68
C ALA A 69 1.64 5.21 -8.79
N PHE A 70 0.89 5.58 -7.74
CA PHE A 70 0.28 4.61 -6.82
C PHE A 70 -0.74 3.68 -7.50
N TYR A 71 -1.46 4.18 -8.50
CA TYR A 71 -2.48 3.40 -9.23
C TYR A 71 -2.03 2.87 -10.58
N ASP A 72 -0.75 3.00 -10.92
CA ASP A 72 -0.18 2.38 -12.11
C ASP A 72 -0.08 0.87 -11.92
N GLN A 73 -1.05 0.15 -12.46
CA GLN A 73 -1.17 -1.30 -12.32
C GLN A 73 -0.02 -2.06 -12.98
N GLN A 74 0.69 -1.46 -13.95
CA GLN A 74 1.85 -2.09 -14.58
C GLN A 74 3.05 -2.15 -13.64
N ARG A 75 3.06 -1.32 -12.58
CA ARG A 75 4.15 -1.24 -11.60
C ARG A 75 3.73 -1.72 -10.22
N ILE A 76 2.49 -1.43 -9.82
CA ILE A 76 1.97 -1.71 -8.47
C ILE A 76 0.67 -2.52 -8.55
N ALA A 77 0.70 -3.72 -7.97
CA ALA A 77 -0.47 -4.51 -7.64
C ALA A 77 -0.96 -4.17 -6.22
N ILE A 78 -2.28 -4.13 -6.04
CA ILE A 78 -2.96 -3.90 -4.77
C ILE A 78 -4.00 -4.99 -4.58
N ILE A 79 -3.72 -5.92 -3.66
CA ILE A 79 -4.56 -7.08 -3.38
C ILE A 79 -4.76 -7.19 -1.87
N PRO A 80 -5.91 -6.78 -1.31
CA PRO A 80 -6.20 -6.93 0.11
C PRO A 80 -6.51 -8.39 0.48
N MET A 81 -6.27 -8.78 1.73
CA MET A 81 -6.56 -10.14 2.25
C MET A 81 -8.04 -10.54 2.12
N GLY A 82 -8.95 -9.58 2.23
CA GLY A 82 -10.37 -9.72 1.91
C GLY A 82 -10.73 -8.79 0.77
N LEU A 83 -11.38 -9.31 -0.26
CA LEU A 83 -11.66 -8.53 -1.47
C LEU A 83 -12.94 -7.68 -1.37
N CYS A 84 -13.83 -7.99 -0.43
CA CYS A 84 -15.09 -7.29 -0.23
C CYS A 84 -15.15 -6.62 1.15
N TYR A 85 -15.99 -5.60 1.31
CA TYR A 85 -16.23 -4.97 2.61
C TYR A 85 -16.91 -5.95 3.58
N PRO A 86 -16.28 -6.27 4.72
CA PRO A 86 -16.75 -7.33 5.60
C PRO A 86 -17.87 -6.87 6.56
N GLY A 87 -18.20 -5.57 6.61
CA GLY A 87 -19.09 -4.98 7.60
C GLY A 87 -18.34 -4.26 8.71
N ARG A 88 -19.08 -3.63 9.63
CA ARG A 88 -18.55 -2.82 10.74
C ARG A 88 -18.83 -3.52 12.06
N GLY A 89 -17.79 -3.72 12.85
CA GLY A 89 -17.84 -4.14 14.25
C GLY A 89 -17.55 -3.00 15.23
N PRO A 90 -17.44 -3.32 16.55
CA PRO A 90 -17.31 -2.32 17.61
C PRO A 90 -16.05 -1.46 17.50
N SER A 91 -14.94 -2.11 17.14
CA SER A 91 -13.65 -1.44 16.92
C SER A 91 -13.43 -1.06 15.45
N GLY A 92 -14.52 -1.06 14.66
CA GLY A 92 -14.56 -0.73 13.25
C GLY A 92 -14.68 -1.91 12.30
N ASP A 93 -14.25 -1.74 11.04
CA ASP A 93 -14.42 -2.76 10.01
C ASP A 93 -13.96 -4.15 10.48
N LEU A 94 -14.81 -5.14 10.21
CA LEU A 94 -14.60 -6.53 10.58
C LEU A 94 -13.34 -7.09 9.88
N PRO A 95 -12.75 -8.17 10.41
CA PRO A 95 -11.60 -8.80 9.77
C PRO A 95 -11.92 -9.28 8.34
N PRO A 96 -10.89 -9.40 7.47
CA PRO A 96 -11.06 -10.02 6.16
C PRO A 96 -11.55 -11.46 6.30
N ARG A 97 -12.46 -11.88 5.42
CA ARG A 97 -12.94 -13.26 5.38
C ARG A 97 -11.85 -14.19 4.86
N ARG A 98 -11.55 -15.23 5.63
CA ARG A 98 -10.55 -16.25 5.28
C ARG A 98 -10.85 -16.93 3.93
N ALA A 99 -12.12 -17.20 3.65
CA ALA A 99 -12.56 -17.81 2.40
C ALA A 99 -12.11 -17.02 1.15
N CYS A 100 -12.01 -15.68 1.21
CA CYS A 100 -11.53 -14.90 0.06
C CYS A 100 -10.09 -15.23 -0.29
N ALA A 101 -9.22 -15.41 0.72
CA ALA A 101 -7.84 -15.79 0.49
C ALA A 101 -7.74 -17.21 -0.07
N GLU A 102 -8.49 -18.16 0.50
CA GLU A 102 -8.50 -19.56 0.04
C GLU A 102 -8.97 -19.71 -1.41
N LEU A 103 -9.97 -18.93 -1.82
CA LEU A 103 -10.50 -18.98 -3.19
C LEU A 103 -9.57 -18.35 -4.23
N TRP A 104 -8.88 -17.26 -3.90
CA TRP A 104 -8.27 -16.39 -4.92
C TRP A 104 -6.77 -16.14 -4.76
N PHE A 105 -6.21 -16.16 -3.54
CA PHE A 105 -4.85 -15.65 -3.33
C PHE A 105 -3.79 -16.47 -4.06
N ALA A 106 -3.85 -17.80 -4.03
CA ALA A 106 -2.87 -18.65 -4.71
C ALA A 106 -2.82 -18.34 -6.22
N ARG A 107 -3.98 -18.38 -6.90
CA ARG A 107 -4.12 -18.07 -8.33
C ARG A 107 -3.66 -16.64 -8.66
N LEU A 108 -3.98 -15.67 -7.80
CA LEU A 108 -3.56 -14.28 -7.99
C LEU A 108 -2.04 -14.12 -7.88
N LEU A 109 -1.41 -14.79 -6.91
CA LEU A 109 0.03 -14.71 -6.70
C LEU A 109 0.83 -15.42 -7.79
N GLU A 110 0.37 -16.58 -8.26
CA GLU A 110 0.94 -17.28 -9.42
C GLU A 110 0.90 -16.40 -10.68
N ALA A 111 -0.15 -15.58 -10.82
CA ALA A 111 -0.27 -14.64 -11.93
C ALA A 111 0.61 -13.38 -11.82
N LEU A 112 1.39 -13.22 -10.74
CA LEU A 112 2.22 -12.05 -10.46
C LEU A 112 3.73 -12.40 -10.41
N PRO A 113 4.31 -12.89 -11.52
CA PRO A 113 5.69 -13.42 -11.52
C PRO A 113 6.76 -12.34 -11.31
N CYS A 114 6.45 -11.08 -11.62
CA CYS A 114 7.42 -9.97 -11.59
C CYS A 114 7.50 -9.26 -10.24
N ILE A 115 6.71 -9.66 -9.23
CA ILE A 115 6.75 -9.01 -7.92
C ILE A 115 8.13 -9.21 -7.32
N GLU A 116 8.74 -8.12 -6.85
CA GLU A 116 10.03 -8.05 -6.18
C GLU A 116 9.87 -7.63 -4.72
N VAL A 117 8.97 -6.67 -4.47
CA VAL A 117 8.73 -6.05 -3.16
C VAL A 117 7.27 -6.20 -2.76
N THR A 118 7.02 -6.67 -1.55
CA THR A 118 5.66 -6.77 -0.99
C THR A 118 5.52 -5.95 0.30
N VAL A 119 4.65 -4.95 0.30
CA VAL A 119 4.30 -4.15 1.47
C VAL A 119 3.13 -4.80 2.20
N LEU A 120 3.37 -5.28 3.42
CA LEU A 120 2.40 -6.00 4.25
C LEU A 120 1.77 -5.06 5.28
N ALA A 121 0.66 -4.42 4.91
CA ALA A 121 -0.02 -3.41 5.72
C ALA A 121 -0.99 -4.05 6.73
N GLY A 122 -0.49 -4.24 7.95
CA GLY A 122 -1.26 -4.75 9.08
C GLY A 122 -1.13 -6.26 9.31
N GLN A 123 -1.69 -6.71 10.44
CA GLN A 123 -1.44 -8.05 10.98
C GLN A 123 -1.92 -9.20 10.09
N TYR A 124 -3.01 -9.02 9.33
CA TYR A 124 -3.58 -10.08 8.49
C TYR A 124 -2.66 -10.40 7.30
N ALA A 125 -2.14 -9.35 6.64
CA ALA A 125 -1.14 -9.49 5.60
C ALA A 125 0.13 -10.14 6.16
N GLN A 126 0.62 -9.65 7.30
CA GLN A 126 1.81 -10.24 7.94
C GLN A 126 1.60 -11.71 8.32
N ALA A 127 0.44 -12.06 8.87
CA ALA A 127 0.13 -13.43 9.26
C ALA A 127 0.16 -14.40 8.08
N HIS A 128 -0.38 -13.98 6.94
CA HIS A 128 -0.41 -14.79 5.73
C HIS A 128 0.99 -15.00 5.13
N TYR A 129 1.75 -13.92 4.95
CA TYR A 129 3.03 -13.98 4.22
C TYR A 129 4.21 -14.41 5.07
N LEU A 130 4.24 -14.03 6.36
CA LEU A 130 5.37 -14.31 7.23
C LEU A 130 5.14 -15.55 8.11
N GLY A 131 3.89 -16.02 8.25
CA GLY A 131 3.58 -17.25 8.99
C GLY A 131 4.19 -17.28 10.39
N SER A 132 5.01 -18.31 10.65
CA SER A 132 5.77 -18.52 11.90
C SER A 132 7.02 -17.66 12.02
N ALA A 133 7.51 -17.04 10.94
CA ALA A 133 8.66 -16.14 10.97
C ALA A 133 8.34 -14.76 11.60
N ARG A 134 7.06 -14.46 11.83
CA ARG A 134 6.64 -13.27 12.57
C ARG A 134 7.21 -13.25 13.98
N ARG A 135 7.36 -12.05 14.52
CA ARG A 135 7.61 -11.85 15.96
C ARG A 135 6.30 -11.97 16.74
N ARG A 136 6.37 -11.86 18.07
CA ARG A 136 5.21 -12.11 18.96
C ARG A 136 4.11 -11.06 18.81
N SER A 137 4.45 -9.87 18.31
CA SER A 137 3.51 -8.77 18.10
C SER A 137 3.72 -8.06 16.76
N LEU A 138 2.72 -7.26 16.36
CA LEU A 138 2.83 -6.33 15.23
C LEU A 138 4.04 -5.41 15.39
N THR A 139 4.21 -4.82 16.57
CA THR A 139 5.31 -3.89 16.86
C THR A 139 6.66 -4.55 16.69
N GLU A 140 6.86 -5.74 17.28
CA GLU A 140 8.11 -6.47 17.16
C GLU A 140 8.39 -6.89 15.70
N THR A 141 7.35 -7.32 14.97
CA THR A 141 7.48 -7.72 13.56
C THR A 141 7.87 -6.53 12.67
N VAL A 142 7.25 -5.36 12.87
CA VAL A 142 7.59 -4.13 12.15
C VAL A 142 8.98 -3.64 12.54
N ARG A 143 9.36 -3.72 13.82
CA ARG A 143 10.72 -3.34 14.28
C ARG A 143 11.79 -4.23 13.66
N ALA A 144 11.49 -5.51 13.47
CA ALA A 144 12.35 -6.51 12.84
C ALA A 144 12.28 -6.50 11.30
N PHE A 145 11.78 -5.44 10.65
CA PHE A 145 11.51 -5.43 9.20
C PHE A 145 12.70 -5.86 8.33
N ARG A 146 13.94 -5.59 8.76
CA ARG A 146 15.16 -5.96 8.03
C ARG A 146 15.32 -7.47 7.86
N ASP A 147 14.75 -8.27 8.76
CA ASP A 147 14.81 -9.73 8.71
C ASP A 147 13.95 -10.31 7.58
N TYR A 148 13.04 -9.51 7.02
CA TYR A 148 12.12 -9.90 5.95
C TYR A 148 12.42 -9.20 4.61
N ALA A 149 13.29 -8.18 4.65
CA ALA A 149 13.73 -7.42 3.49
C ALA A 149 14.68 -8.27 2.61
N PRO A 150 14.82 -7.96 1.30
CA PRO A 150 14.07 -6.95 0.55
C PRO A 150 12.68 -7.41 0.09
N ARG A 151 12.33 -8.68 0.33
CA ARG A 151 11.11 -9.29 -0.21
C ARG A 151 9.83 -8.76 0.43
N PHE A 152 9.82 -8.64 1.76
CA PHE A 152 8.65 -8.26 2.53
C PHE A 152 8.94 -7.10 3.45
N PHE A 153 8.02 -6.13 3.48
CA PHE A 153 8.08 -4.99 4.39
C PHE A 153 6.83 -4.96 5.27
N PRO A 154 6.90 -5.50 6.51
CA PRO A 154 5.81 -5.39 7.47
C PRO A 154 5.62 -3.93 7.91
N THR A 155 4.40 -3.44 7.80
CA THR A 155 4.00 -2.11 8.28
C THR A 155 2.73 -2.22 9.13
N PRO A 156 2.48 -1.29 10.08
CA PRO A 156 1.17 -1.15 10.67
C PRO A 156 0.16 -0.73 9.58
N HIS A 157 -1.13 -1.00 9.79
CA HIS A 157 -2.14 -0.46 8.89
C HIS A 157 -2.16 1.08 8.99
N PRO A 158 -2.21 1.85 7.89
CA PRO A 158 -2.19 3.31 7.91
C PRO A 158 -3.53 3.94 8.37
N SER A 159 -4.35 3.20 9.13
CA SER A 159 -5.65 3.68 9.62
C SER A 159 -5.49 4.78 10.69
N PRO A 160 -6.45 5.71 10.81
CA PRO A 160 -6.54 6.62 11.94
C PRO A 160 -6.46 5.93 13.31
N ARG A 161 -6.90 4.68 13.43
CA ARG A 161 -6.82 3.91 14.69
C ARG A 161 -5.40 3.65 15.17
N ASN A 162 -4.43 3.60 14.24
CA ASN A 162 -3.03 3.41 14.58
C ASN A 162 -2.29 4.71 14.92
N THR A 163 -2.98 5.86 15.00
CA THR A 163 -2.33 7.14 15.31
C THR A 163 -1.65 7.14 16.69
N LEU A 164 -2.27 6.54 17.72
CA LEU A 164 -1.64 6.40 19.03
C LEU A 164 -0.41 5.48 18.97
N TRP A 165 -0.49 4.39 18.20
CA TRP A 165 0.65 3.50 18.00
C TRP A 165 1.82 4.24 17.33
N LEU A 166 1.55 5.02 16.28
CA LEU A 166 2.57 5.80 15.56
C LEU A 166 3.25 6.82 16.49
N ARG A 167 2.47 7.55 17.30
CA ARG A 167 3.00 8.49 18.29
C ARG A 167 3.90 7.81 19.34
N ARG A 168 3.58 6.58 19.75
CA ARG A 168 4.39 5.78 20.69
C ARG A 168 5.60 5.11 20.03
N ASN A 169 5.61 5.01 18.70
CA ASN A 169 6.63 4.33 17.93
C ASN A 169 7.16 5.24 16.81
N PRO A 170 7.73 6.42 17.13
CA PRO A 170 8.19 7.38 16.12
C PRO A 170 9.29 6.81 15.21
N TRP A 171 10.03 5.81 15.71
CA TRP A 171 11.01 5.03 14.94
C TRP A 171 10.42 4.37 13.69
N PHE A 172 9.10 4.13 13.62
CA PHE A 172 8.51 3.59 12.40
C PHE A 172 8.68 4.55 11.22
N GLU A 173 8.35 5.83 11.41
CA GLU A 173 8.46 6.82 10.34
C GLU A 173 9.91 7.28 10.13
N ALA A 174 10.74 7.26 11.17
CA ALA A 174 12.15 7.62 11.07
C ALA A 174 13.02 6.53 10.42
N ASP A 175 12.79 5.25 10.74
CA ASP A 175 13.72 4.16 10.40
C ASP A 175 13.16 3.17 9.38
N VAL A 176 11.85 2.90 9.41
CA VAL A 176 11.22 1.87 8.55
C VAL A 176 10.76 2.49 7.24
N VAL A 177 9.96 3.57 7.31
CA VAL A 177 9.36 4.22 6.14
C VAL A 177 10.40 4.58 5.05
N PRO A 178 11.58 5.16 5.37
CA PRO A 178 12.57 5.49 4.33
C PRO A 178 13.07 4.26 3.58
N VAL A 179 13.24 3.12 4.26
CA VAL A 179 13.72 1.88 3.63
C VAL A 179 12.64 1.26 2.74
N VAL A 180 11.39 1.20 3.23
CA VAL A 180 10.25 0.73 2.43
C VAL A 180 10.09 1.59 1.18
N ARG A 181 10.14 2.92 1.34
CA ARG A 181 10.07 3.88 0.24
C ARG A 181 11.17 3.63 -0.79
N ALA A 182 12.43 3.55 -0.35
CA ALA A 182 13.56 3.31 -1.26
C ALA A 182 13.42 1.99 -2.04
N ALA A 183 12.93 0.92 -1.38
CA ALA A 183 12.70 -0.37 -2.04
C ALA A 183 11.57 -0.29 -3.09
N VAL A 184 10.46 0.36 -2.75
CA VAL A 184 9.33 0.56 -3.67
C VAL A 184 9.74 1.38 -4.89
N HIS A 185 10.43 2.51 -4.68
CA HIS A 185 10.90 3.41 -5.73
C HIS A 185 11.85 2.69 -6.71
N ARG A 186 12.82 1.93 -6.17
CA ARG A 186 13.72 1.08 -6.97
C ARG A 186 12.95 0.05 -7.80
N ALA A 187 11.95 -0.61 -7.21
CA ALA A 187 11.15 -1.63 -7.89
C ALA A 187 10.23 -1.04 -8.97
N ILE A 188 9.78 0.21 -8.86
CA ILE A 188 8.95 0.85 -9.89
C ILE A 188 9.74 1.69 -10.90
N GLY A 189 11.08 1.67 -10.81
CA GLY A 189 11.98 2.35 -11.74
C GLY A 189 11.99 3.87 -11.59
N THR A 190 11.59 4.39 -10.43
CA THR A 190 11.68 5.83 -10.11
C THR A 190 12.79 6.02 -9.10
N ASP A 191 13.89 6.67 -9.46
CA ASP A 191 14.89 7.01 -8.43
C ASP A 191 14.26 7.95 -7.40
N PRO A 192 14.46 7.71 -6.09
CA PRO A 192 14.01 8.64 -5.06
C PRO A 192 14.85 9.91 -5.18
N HIS A 193 14.34 10.89 -5.94
CA HIS A 193 15.02 12.18 -6.08
C HIS A 193 15.08 12.87 -4.71
N PRO A 194 16.27 13.21 -4.17
CA PRO A 194 16.38 13.99 -2.96
C PRO A 194 15.96 15.43 -3.28
N GLY A 195 14.79 15.82 -2.78
CA GLY A 195 14.34 17.20 -2.55
C GLY A 195 14.72 18.26 -3.59
N ARG A 196 13.78 18.61 -4.48
CA ARG A 196 13.75 19.97 -5.05
C ARG A 196 13.18 20.91 -3.98
N GLY A 197 14.08 21.47 -3.18
CA GLY A 197 13.80 22.72 -2.47
C GLY A 197 13.36 23.78 -3.48
N HIS A 198 12.30 24.50 -3.15
CA HIS A 198 11.92 25.74 -3.85
C HIS A 198 13.13 26.69 -3.84
N ALA A 199 13.84 26.78 -4.95
CA ALA A 199 14.74 27.88 -5.21
C ALA A 199 13.86 29.07 -5.61
N ALA A 200 13.74 30.03 -4.69
CA ALA A 200 13.16 31.33 -4.97
C ALA A 200 13.93 31.98 -6.13
N THR A 201 13.20 32.30 -7.19
CA THR A 201 13.66 33.18 -8.28
C THR A 201 14.10 34.51 -7.68
N ARG A 202 15.40 34.77 -7.71
CA ARG A 202 15.93 36.13 -7.57
C ARG A 202 15.84 36.79 -8.93
N ASP A 203 14.90 37.72 -9.06
CA ASP A 203 14.95 38.75 -10.09
C ASP A 203 16.26 39.53 -9.93
N SER A 204 17.08 39.52 -10.97
CA SER A 204 18.21 40.43 -11.11
C SER A 204 17.87 41.36 -12.26
N THR A 205 17.30 42.52 -11.93
CA THR A 205 17.17 43.63 -12.85
C THR A 205 18.56 44.22 -13.10
N ALA A 206 18.98 44.13 -14.36
CA ALA A 206 20.07 44.92 -14.92
C ALA A 206 19.71 46.41 -14.88
N GLY A 207 20.69 47.27 -14.61
CA GLY A 207 20.52 48.71 -14.73
C GLY A 207 21.78 49.51 -14.45
N GLY A 208 22.51 49.85 -15.52
CA GLY A 208 23.24 51.12 -15.64
C GLY A 208 24.75 51.08 -15.43
N ASP A 209 25.50 50.94 -16.52
CA ASP A 209 26.90 51.36 -16.63
C ASP A 209 26.95 52.76 -17.29
N PRO A 210 27.66 53.77 -16.73
CA PRO A 210 27.73 55.10 -17.31
C PRO A 210 29.07 55.35 -18.00
N THR A 211 29.13 55.34 -19.33
CA THR A 211 30.22 56.01 -20.07
C THR A 211 29.79 56.47 -21.47
N ARG A 212 29.78 57.80 -21.70
CA ARG A 212 30.62 58.55 -22.66
C ARG A 212 29.98 59.84 -23.18
N SER A 213 30.79 60.90 -23.05
CA SER A 213 30.84 62.20 -23.76
C SER A 213 29.93 63.32 -23.25
#